data_AF-A0A5C3F2G3-F1
#
_entry.id   AF-A0A5C3F2G3-F1
#
_cell.length_a   1.000
_cell.length_b   1.000
_cell.length_c   1.000
_cell.angle_alpha   90.00
_cell.angle_beta   90.00
_cell.angle_gamma   90.00
#
_symmetry.space_group_name_H-M   'P 1'
#
loop_
_entity.id
_entity.type
_entity.pdbx_description
1 polymer ?
#
loop_
_entity_poly.entity_id
_entity_poly.type
_entity_poly.pdbx_seq_one_letter_code
_entity_poly.pdbx_strand_id
1 'polypeptide(L)'
;MPSCRIATTAASRGLQLGSRGFSTTSSAAAHLARPHRPMLELGRASHSPLLASRGAAAAYAPAASASGPASSFHQALAMRSFSSTMTAAKIKVANPVVELDGDEMTRIIWHKIREELILPFLDIDLKYYDLGMEHRDATDDKVTVEAAEAIKKYKVGVKCATITPDEARVKEFGLKKMWLSPNGTIRNILGGTVFREPIVVENIPRPVPGWTKPIIIGRHAFGDQYRCQNFVAPGKGKFTMTFQPEDSSQPAQHFDIFNFPEGGGVGMGMYNTTESITGFAHACFKMALSSGYPMILSTKNTILKAYDGKFKDVFQEIYDTQYKKEFDAKGIWYEHRLIDDAVAQIIKGDGGMVWACKNYDGDVQSDIVAQGFGSLGLMTSVLLTPDGEICESEAAHGTVTRHYRQHQKGQETSTNSIASIYAWTRGLAHRGKLDQNEELVTFAKELEKACIDCVNNNQLTKDLALSLHGKNLKREHYLSTEEFLDAVRDRLTNALKKQGIEAGKL
;
A
#
# COMPACT_ATOMS: atom_id res chain seq x y z
N MET A 1 46.57 67.86 -29.01
CA MET A 1 47.00 68.23 -27.65
C MET A 1 46.05 67.55 -26.66
N PRO A 2 46.51 67.05 -25.50
CA PRO A 2 47.29 65.81 -25.31
C PRO A 2 46.46 64.75 -24.52
N SER A 3 46.61 63.44 -24.74
CA SER A 3 47.46 62.48 -23.99
C SER A 3 47.46 62.65 -22.46
N CYS A 4 47.18 61.59 -21.68
CA CYS A 4 48.24 60.81 -21.01
C CYS A 4 47.70 59.65 -20.17
N ARG A 5 48.49 58.56 -20.15
CA ARG A 5 48.40 57.39 -19.27
C ARG A 5 49.00 57.70 -17.89
N ILE A 6 48.54 57.01 -16.83
CA ILE A 6 49.33 56.51 -15.69
C ILE A 6 48.62 55.21 -15.25
N ALA A 7 49.11 53.97 -15.47
CA ALA A 7 50.32 53.29 -15.00
C ALA A 7 50.30 52.88 -13.51
N THR A 8 50.01 51.58 -13.30
CA THR A 8 50.70 50.61 -12.41
C THR A 8 51.12 50.99 -10.98
N THR A 9 50.72 50.19 -10.00
CA THR A 9 51.66 49.30 -9.26
C THR A 9 50.93 48.27 -8.39
N ALA A 10 51.43 47.04 -8.47
CA ALA A 10 51.07 45.91 -7.63
C ALA A 10 51.79 45.98 -6.28
N ALA A 11 51.14 45.51 -5.21
CA ALA A 11 51.83 45.00 -4.03
C ALA A 11 51.02 43.86 -3.42
N SER A 12 51.55 42.66 -3.63
CA SER A 12 51.22 41.39 -2.99
C SER A 12 51.42 41.43 -1.48
N ARG A 13 50.46 40.92 -0.71
CA ARG A 13 50.73 40.26 0.58
C ARG A 13 49.96 38.95 0.64
N GLY A 14 50.73 37.86 0.62
CA GLY A 14 50.23 36.50 0.79
C GLY A 14 49.81 36.23 2.24
N LEU A 15 48.79 35.39 2.39
CA LEU A 15 48.54 34.64 3.61
C LEU A 15 49.04 33.21 3.40
N GLN A 16 50.00 32.81 4.22
CA GLN A 16 50.45 31.43 4.38
C GLN A 16 49.37 30.62 5.10
N LEU A 17 48.90 29.55 4.47
CA LEU A 17 48.17 28.46 5.11
C LEU A 17 49.18 27.47 5.70
N GLY A 18 49.22 27.40 7.03
CA GLY A 18 50.03 26.45 7.78
C GLY A 18 49.43 25.04 7.72
N SER A 19 50.19 24.12 7.15
CA SER A 19 49.99 22.68 7.21
C SER A 19 50.29 22.16 8.63
N ARG A 20 49.31 21.52 9.28
CA ARG A 20 49.54 20.61 10.41
C ARG A 20 49.08 19.22 10.03
N GLY A 21 50.06 18.34 9.83
CA GLY A 21 49.85 16.90 9.73
C GLY A 21 49.49 16.31 11.08
N PHE A 22 48.58 15.35 11.08
CA PHE A 22 48.36 14.45 12.20
C PHE A 22 48.92 13.08 11.86
N SER A 23 49.85 12.64 12.70
CA SER A 23 50.50 11.34 12.69
C SER A 23 49.53 10.25 13.14
N THR A 24 49.44 9.16 12.37
CA THR A 24 48.87 7.89 12.80
C THR A 24 49.97 7.07 13.48
N THR A 25 49.87 6.86 14.79
CA THR A 25 50.68 5.87 15.52
C THR A 25 49.89 4.58 15.69
N SER A 26 50.53 3.48 15.34
CA SER A 26 50.10 2.12 15.65
C SER A 26 50.29 1.82 17.15
N SER A 27 49.41 1.03 17.73
CA SER A 27 49.83 0.04 18.73
C SER A 27 48.99 -1.23 18.59
N ALA A 28 49.71 -2.35 18.58
CA ALA A 28 49.21 -3.70 18.70
C ALA A 28 49.66 -4.25 20.05
N ALA A 29 48.77 -4.94 20.77
CA ALA A 29 49.04 -5.97 21.79
C ALA A 29 47.65 -6.51 22.24
N ALA A 30 47.21 -7.74 21.96
CA ALA A 30 47.69 -9.06 22.37
C ALA A 30 47.17 -9.52 23.76
N HIS A 31 46.55 -10.71 23.75
CA HIS A 31 46.20 -11.63 24.86
C HIS A 31 45.02 -11.23 25.77
N LEU A 32 44.02 -12.08 26.06
CA LEU A 32 44.10 -13.44 26.56
C LEU A 32 42.92 -14.33 26.10
N ALA A 33 43.21 -15.62 25.94
CA ALA A 33 42.29 -16.69 25.64
C ALA A 33 42.13 -17.63 26.85
N ARG A 34 41.01 -18.41 26.82
CA ARG A 34 40.74 -19.73 27.45
C ARG A 34 40.11 -19.77 28.87
N PRO A 35 39.47 -20.90 29.28
CA PRO A 35 38.80 -21.97 28.51
C PRO A 35 37.45 -22.48 29.10
N HIS A 36 36.82 -23.37 28.33
CA HIS A 36 35.79 -24.35 28.72
C HIS A 36 36.01 -25.10 30.04
N ARG A 37 34.89 -25.48 30.69
CA ARG A 37 34.72 -26.81 31.32
C ARG A 37 33.24 -27.27 31.27
N PRO A 38 32.96 -28.53 30.93
CA PRO A 38 31.64 -29.17 31.07
C PRO A 38 31.57 -30.04 32.34
N MET A 39 30.36 -30.33 32.84
CA MET A 39 30.14 -31.51 33.68
C MET A 39 28.70 -32.02 33.61
N LEU A 40 28.58 -33.32 33.38
CA LEU A 40 27.39 -34.17 33.52
C LEU A 40 26.97 -34.31 34.99
N GLU A 41 25.69 -34.61 35.23
CA GLU A 41 25.15 -35.79 35.95
C GLU A 41 23.61 -35.64 36.03
N LEU A 42 22.79 -36.51 35.42
CA LEU A 42 22.31 -37.83 35.88
C LEU A 42 21.67 -37.83 37.27
N GLY A 43 20.33 -38.01 37.29
CA GLY A 43 19.55 -38.31 38.50
C GLY A 43 18.16 -38.82 38.15
N ARG A 44 18.04 -40.14 37.95
CA ARG A 44 16.77 -40.90 37.94
C ARG A 44 16.25 -41.07 39.37
N ALA A 45 14.92 -41.06 39.55
CA ALA A 45 14.11 -41.99 40.37
C ALA A 45 12.69 -41.39 40.53
N SER A 46 11.66 -41.91 39.86
CA SER A 46 10.76 -42.99 40.33
C SER A 46 10.08 -42.72 41.68
N HIS A 47 8.77 -42.44 41.67
CA HIS A 47 7.74 -43.31 42.26
C HIS A 47 6.33 -42.67 42.18
N SER A 48 5.37 -43.52 41.82
CA SER A 48 3.93 -43.43 42.05
C SER A 48 3.51 -44.83 42.55
N PRO A 49 2.25 -45.09 42.96
CA PRO A 49 1.21 -44.25 43.56
C PRO A 49 0.59 -44.93 44.82
N LEU A 50 -0.44 -44.31 45.43
CA LEU A 50 -1.74 -44.92 45.84
C LEU A 50 -2.30 -44.29 47.12
N LEU A 51 -3.58 -43.92 47.07
CA LEU A 51 -4.66 -44.11 48.06
C LEU A 51 -5.86 -43.26 47.60
N ALA A 52 -6.85 -43.87 46.95
CA ALA A 52 -8.04 -44.51 47.53
C ALA A 52 -9.04 -43.50 48.13
N SER A 53 -10.18 -43.31 47.45
CA SER A 53 -11.41 -42.79 48.06
C SER A 53 -12.56 -43.76 47.75
N ARG A 54 -13.25 -44.17 48.83
CA ARG A 54 -14.48 -44.95 48.87
C ARG A 54 -15.66 -44.01 49.10
N GLY A 55 -16.82 -44.34 48.52
CA GLY A 55 -18.13 -43.76 48.84
C GLY A 55 -19.11 -44.05 47.70
N ALA A 56 -19.73 -45.22 47.65
CA ALA A 56 -21.03 -45.54 48.25
C ALA A 56 -22.21 -44.84 47.56
N ALA A 57 -22.98 -45.58 46.77
CA ALA A 57 -24.38 -45.27 46.47
C ALA A 57 -25.17 -46.57 46.24
N ALA A 58 -26.38 -46.57 46.78
CA ALA A 58 -27.15 -47.72 47.21
C ALA A 58 -28.15 -48.26 46.16
N ALA A 59 -28.79 -49.35 46.58
CA ALA A 59 -29.57 -50.31 45.83
C ALA A 59 -30.86 -49.80 45.16
N TYR A 60 -31.20 -50.53 44.09
CA TYR A 60 -32.46 -50.61 43.36
C TYR A 60 -33.53 -51.41 44.14
N ALA A 61 -34.81 -51.02 44.01
CA ALA A 61 -35.99 -51.90 44.11
C ALA A 61 -37.19 -51.26 43.35
N PRO A 62 -38.00 -52.03 42.58
CA PRO A 62 -39.13 -51.50 41.79
C PRO A 62 -40.54 -52.01 42.20
N ALA A 63 -41.56 -51.42 41.54
CA ALA A 63 -42.98 -51.84 41.40
C ALA A 63 -43.95 -51.48 42.56
N ALA A 64 -45.26 -51.17 42.42
CA ALA A 64 -46.25 -51.25 41.32
C ALA A 64 -47.51 -50.37 41.59
N SER A 65 -48.30 -50.15 40.52
CA SER A 65 -49.78 -50.08 40.37
C SER A 65 -50.68 -48.99 41.03
N ALA A 66 -51.24 -48.14 40.15
CA ALA A 66 -52.67 -47.88 39.81
C ALA A 66 -53.73 -47.43 40.86
N SER A 67 -54.34 -46.24 40.60
CA SER A 67 -55.80 -45.99 40.41
C SER A 67 -56.13 -44.48 40.37
N GLY A 68 -56.94 -44.01 39.41
CA GLY A 68 -57.45 -42.62 39.30
C GLY A 68 -58.64 -42.32 40.25
N PRO A 69 -59.49 -41.27 40.05
CA PRO A 69 -59.62 -40.40 38.86
C PRO A 69 -59.84 -38.88 39.14
N ALA A 70 -60.03 -38.14 38.03
CA ALA A 70 -60.74 -36.87 37.84
C ALA A 70 -60.04 -35.54 38.21
N SER A 71 -59.72 -34.72 37.19
CA SER A 71 -60.26 -33.36 37.07
C SER A 71 -59.85 -32.67 35.75
N SER A 72 -60.83 -32.00 35.16
CA SER A 72 -60.79 -30.76 34.36
C SER A 72 -59.88 -30.63 33.14
N PHE A 73 -60.53 -30.46 31.99
CA PHE A 73 -60.00 -29.91 30.75
C PHE A 73 -59.35 -28.53 30.96
N HIS A 74 -58.06 -28.42 30.66
CA HIS A 74 -57.46 -27.19 30.14
C HIS A 74 -56.80 -27.49 28.80
N GLN A 75 -57.37 -26.94 27.72
CA GLN A 75 -56.70 -26.86 26.42
C GLN A 75 -55.48 -25.95 26.57
N ALA A 76 -54.31 -26.55 26.72
CA ALA A 76 -53.06 -25.86 26.46
C ALA A 76 -52.89 -25.75 24.94
N LEU A 77 -53.11 -24.55 24.41
CA LEU A 77 -52.70 -24.20 23.05
C LEU A 77 -51.17 -24.33 23.01
N ALA A 78 -50.66 -25.42 22.45
CA ALA A 78 -49.24 -25.56 22.17
C ALA A 78 -48.89 -24.57 21.06
N MET A 79 -48.48 -23.36 21.43
CA MET A 79 -47.72 -22.49 20.55
C MET A 79 -46.43 -23.23 20.22
N ARG A 80 -46.42 -23.94 19.07
CA ARG A 80 -45.20 -24.31 18.40
C ARG A 80 -44.53 -23.01 17.97
N SER A 81 -43.63 -22.52 18.80
CA SER A 81 -42.65 -21.53 18.39
C SER A 81 -41.83 -22.17 17.27
N PHE A 82 -42.21 -21.89 16.02
CA PHE A 82 -41.30 -22.04 14.90
C PHE A 82 -40.14 -21.10 15.19
N SER A 83 -39.05 -21.63 15.73
CA SER A 83 -37.76 -20.96 15.68
C SER A 83 -37.39 -20.91 14.20
N SER A 84 -37.80 -19.83 13.51
CA SER A 84 -37.12 -19.48 12.27
C SER A 84 -35.70 -19.16 12.70
N THR A 85 -34.77 -20.07 12.44
CA THR A 85 -33.38 -19.69 12.30
C THR A 85 -33.36 -18.65 11.19
N MET A 86 -33.43 -17.36 11.53
CA MET A 86 -33.14 -16.31 10.58
C MET A 86 -31.71 -16.58 10.13
N THR A 87 -31.54 -17.08 8.92
CA THR A 87 -30.26 -17.03 8.25
C THR A 87 -29.85 -15.57 8.24
N ALA A 88 -28.78 -15.24 8.93
CA ALA A 88 -28.18 -13.91 8.92
C ALA A 88 -28.14 -13.38 7.49
N ALA A 89 -28.82 -12.26 7.23
CA ALA A 89 -28.91 -11.71 5.90
C ALA A 89 -27.60 -11.01 5.55
N LYS A 90 -26.89 -11.51 4.53
CA LYS A 90 -25.70 -10.84 3.98
C LYS A 90 -26.09 -9.50 3.35
N ILE A 91 -25.18 -8.52 3.40
CA ILE A 91 -25.33 -7.22 2.75
C ILE A 91 -25.37 -7.45 1.24
N LYS A 92 -26.45 -6.99 0.59
CA LYS A 92 -26.64 -7.14 -0.86
C LYS A 92 -25.82 -6.09 -1.60
N VAL A 93 -24.98 -6.53 -2.54
CA VAL A 93 -24.21 -5.64 -3.41
C VAL A 93 -24.74 -5.79 -4.84
N ALA A 94 -25.35 -4.73 -5.36
CA ALA A 94 -26.10 -4.80 -6.62
C ALA A 94 -25.20 -4.90 -7.85
N ASN A 95 -24.05 -4.22 -7.84
CA ASN A 95 -23.12 -4.19 -8.96
C ASN A 95 -21.83 -4.95 -8.65
N PRO A 96 -21.19 -5.58 -9.66
CA PRO A 96 -19.99 -6.38 -9.44
C PRO A 96 -18.77 -5.57 -9.00
N VAL A 97 -17.83 -6.28 -8.37
CA VAL A 97 -16.45 -5.81 -8.15
C VAL A 97 -15.50 -6.77 -8.88
N VAL A 98 -14.50 -6.23 -9.57
CA VAL A 98 -13.48 -7.04 -10.23
C VAL A 98 -12.42 -7.43 -9.20
N GLU A 99 -12.18 -8.73 -9.06
CA GLU A 99 -11.13 -9.25 -8.18
C GLU A 99 -9.95 -9.71 -9.02
N LEU A 100 -8.78 -9.14 -8.76
CA LEU A 100 -7.53 -9.47 -9.42
C LEU A 100 -6.66 -10.24 -8.42
N ASP A 101 -6.62 -11.56 -8.56
CA ASP A 101 -5.78 -12.41 -7.73
C ASP A 101 -4.29 -12.21 -8.05
N GLY A 102 -3.40 -12.69 -7.19
CA GLY A 102 -1.97 -12.42 -7.31
C GLY A 102 -1.10 -13.60 -6.94
N ASP A 103 0.07 -13.29 -6.38
CA ASP A 103 1.15 -14.26 -6.20
C ASP A 103 1.61 -14.42 -4.73
N GLU A 104 2.32 -15.53 -4.49
CA GLU A 104 3.12 -15.79 -3.28
C GLU A 104 2.36 -15.57 -1.95
N MET A 105 2.95 -14.85 -0.98
CA MET A 105 2.39 -14.72 0.37
C MET A 105 1.08 -13.92 0.35
N THR A 106 1.02 -12.91 -0.51
CA THR A 106 -0.18 -12.09 -0.66
C THR A 106 -1.35 -12.88 -1.22
N ARG A 107 -1.14 -13.84 -2.14
CA ARG A 107 -2.23 -14.72 -2.63
C ARG A 107 -2.89 -15.52 -1.50
N ILE A 108 -2.08 -16.06 -0.59
CA ILE A 108 -2.57 -16.83 0.58
C ILE A 108 -3.42 -15.94 1.49
N ILE A 109 -2.90 -14.75 1.81
CA ILE A 109 -3.61 -13.76 2.64
C ILE A 109 -4.89 -13.29 1.94
N TRP A 110 -4.82 -13.06 0.64
CA TRP A 110 -5.93 -12.58 -0.19
C TRP A 110 -7.12 -13.55 -0.17
N HIS A 111 -6.86 -14.84 -0.33
CA HIS A 111 -7.89 -15.88 -0.22
C HIS A 111 -8.51 -15.89 1.18
N LYS A 112 -7.69 -15.86 2.24
CA LYS A 112 -8.21 -15.86 3.61
C LYS A 112 -9.05 -14.60 3.91
N ILE A 113 -8.66 -13.43 3.41
CA ILE A 113 -9.46 -12.20 3.50
C ILE A 113 -10.80 -12.39 2.78
N ARG A 114 -10.78 -12.83 1.51
CA ARG A 114 -12.01 -13.01 0.72
C ARG A 114 -12.97 -13.99 1.40
N GLU A 115 -12.48 -15.17 1.76
CA GLU A 115 -13.30 -16.24 2.31
C GLU A 115 -13.79 -15.95 3.73
N GLU A 116 -12.99 -15.31 4.59
CA GLU A 116 -13.35 -15.17 6.02
C GLU A 116 -13.78 -13.76 6.43
N LEU A 117 -13.40 -12.73 5.70
CA LEU A 117 -13.70 -11.34 6.04
C LEU A 117 -14.69 -10.69 5.07
N ILE A 118 -14.82 -11.18 3.83
CA ILE A 118 -15.68 -10.54 2.80
C ILE A 118 -16.95 -11.37 2.52
N LEU A 119 -16.80 -12.57 1.96
CA LEU A 119 -17.92 -13.42 1.52
C LEU A 119 -18.89 -13.87 2.63
N PRO A 120 -18.50 -13.99 3.92
CA PRO A 120 -19.45 -14.30 4.98
C PRO A 120 -20.47 -13.19 5.20
N PHE A 121 -20.10 -11.93 4.93
CA PHE A 121 -20.91 -10.75 5.23
C PHE A 121 -21.57 -10.15 3.99
N LEU A 122 -21.02 -10.39 2.79
CA LEU A 122 -21.49 -9.80 1.55
C LEU A 122 -22.07 -10.85 0.60
N ASP A 123 -23.22 -10.52 0.01
CA ASP A 123 -23.71 -11.17 -1.21
C ASP A 123 -23.30 -10.28 -2.40
N ILE A 124 -22.15 -10.62 -2.98
CA ILE A 124 -21.44 -9.80 -3.97
C ILE A 124 -21.02 -10.65 -5.16
N ASP A 125 -21.24 -10.13 -6.37
CA ASP A 125 -20.74 -10.71 -7.61
C ASP A 125 -19.29 -10.28 -7.84
N LEU A 126 -18.34 -11.21 -7.66
CA LEU A 126 -16.93 -10.99 -7.93
C LEU A 126 -16.59 -11.44 -9.36
N LYS A 127 -16.11 -10.50 -10.18
CA LYS A 127 -15.52 -10.82 -11.49
C LYS A 127 -14.06 -11.17 -11.28
N TYR A 128 -13.81 -12.45 -11.06
CA TYR A 128 -12.49 -12.99 -10.74
C TYR A 128 -11.59 -13.11 -11.97
N TYR A 129 -10.36 -12.61 -11.85
CA TYR A 129 -9.27 -12.76 -12.81
C TYR A 129 -8.01 -13.19 -12.07
N ASP A 130 -7.38 -14.28 -12.52
CA ASP A 130 -6.14 -14.77 -11.90
C ASP A 130 -4.92 -14.11 -12.55
N LEU A 131 -4.31 -13.12 -11.88
CA LEU A 131 -3.08 -12.50 -12.37
C LEU A 131 -1.81 -13.15 -11.77
N GLY A 132 -1.94 -14.37 -11.22
CA GLY A 132 -0.81 -15.19 -10.84
C GLY A 132 0.16 -15.40 -12.02
N MET A 133 1.46 -15.44 -11.74
CA MET A 133 2.52 -15.48 -12.74
C MET A 133 2.33 -16.61 -13.77
N GLU A 134 1.98 -17.80 -13.31
CA GLU A 134 1.77 -18.98 -14.17
C GLU A 134 0.56 -18.78 -15.11
N HIS A 135 -0.54 -18.18 -14.62
CA HIS A 135 -1.72 -17.93 -15.44
C HIS A 135 -1.49 -16.80 -16.44
N ARG A 136 -0.75 -15.75 -16.05
CA ARG A 136 -0.31 -14.72 -16.99
C ARG A 136 0.57 -15.30 -18.08
N ASP A 137 1.55 -16.15 -17.75
CA ASP A 137 2.36 -16.81 -18.78
C ASP A 137 1.52 -17.73 -19.69
N ALA A 138 0.60 -18.50 -19.11
CA ALA A 138 -0.29 -19.40 -19.86
C ALA A 138 -1.19 -18.64 -20.86
N THR A 139 -1.67 -17.45 -20.49
CA THR A 139 -2.57 -16.61 -21.31
C THR A 139 -1.85 -15.60 -22.20
N ASP A 140 -0.52 -15.64 -22.26
CA ASP A 140 0.31 -14.63 -22.92
C ASP A 140 0.02 -13.19 -22.43
N ASP A 141 -0.23 -13.06 -21.11
CA ASP A 141 -0.58 -11.84 -20.37
C ASP A 141 -1.91 -11.19 -20.77
N LYS A 142 -2.76 -11.90 -21.53
CA LYS A 142 -4.10 -11.42 -21.92
C LYS A 142 -5.01 -11.20 -20.71
N VAL A 143 -4.92 -12.06 -19.68
CA VAL A 143 -5.72 -11.94 -18.46
C VAL A 143 -5.55 -10.57 -17.78
N THR A 144 -4.36 -9.98 -17.84
CA THR A 144 -4.06 -8.66 -17.27
C THR A 144 -4.83 -7.56 -17.99
N VAL A 145 -4.90 -7.64 -19.32
CA VAL A 145 -5.64 -6.69 -20.17
C VAL A 145 -7.14 -6.86 -19.97
N GLU A 146 -7.62 -8.11 -19.95
CA GLU A 146 -9.02 -8.45 -19.74
C GLU A 146 -9.53 -7.97 -18.37
N ALA A 147 -8.71 -8.12 -17.32
CA ALA A 147 -9.02 -7.61 -15.99
C ALA A 147 -9.12 -6.07 -15.98
N ALA A 148 -8.24 -5.36 -16.68
CA ALA A 148 -8.30 -3.90 -16.80
C ALA A 148 -9.56 -3.43 -17.55
N GLU A 149 -9.93 -4.09 -18.65
CA GLU A 149 -11.17 -3.79 -19.37
C GLU A 149 -12.42 -4.13 -18.54
N ALA A 150 -12.37 -5.18 -17.72
CA ALA A 150 -13.42 -5.47 -16.76
C ALA A 150 -13.55 -4.37 -15.70
N ILE A 151 -12.44 -3.83 -15.19
CA ILE A 151 -12.48 -2.69 -14.26
C ILE A 151 -13.12 -1.47 -14.94
N LYS A 152 -12.80 -1.17 -16.21
CA LYS A 152 -13.49 -0.09 -16.94
C LYS A 152 -15.00 -0.30 -17.01
N LYS A 153 -15.43 -1.55 -17.26
CA LYS A 153 -16.85 -1.90 -17.36
C LYS A 153 -17.58 -1.83 -16.01
N TYR A 154 -16.98 -2.36 -14.95
CA TYR A 154 -17.63 -2.51 -13.63
C TYR A 154 -17.24 -1.40 -12.64
N LYS A 155 -16.33 -0.52 -13.03
CA LYS A 155 -15.83 0.67 -12.33
C LYS A 155 -14.99 0.40 -11.07
N VAL A 156 -14.96 -0.82 -10.54
CA VAL A 156 -14.26 -1.12 -9.29
C VAL A 156 -13.40 -2.39 -9.44
N GLY A 157 -12.11 -2.26 -9.15
CA GLY A 157 -11.16 -3.37 -9.04
C GLY A 157 -10.50 -3.42 -7.67
N VAL A 158 -10.36 -4.62 -7.11
CA VAL A 158 -9.53 -4.90 -5.94
C VAL A 158 -8.43 -5.86 -6.34
N LYS A 159 -7.18 -5.52 -6.04
CA LYS A 159 -6.02 -6.21 -6.61
C LYS A 159 -5.05 -6.70 -5.54
N CYS A 160 -4.72 -7.98 -5.63
CA CYS A 160 -3.61 -8.61 -4.93
C CYS A 160 -2.26 -8.22 -5.56
N ALA A 161 -1.19 -8.23 -4.76
CA ALA A 161 0.15 -8.02 -5.28
C ALA A 161 0.56 -9.15 -6.25
N THR A 162 1.27 -8.77 -7.31
CA THR A 162 1.66 -9.65 -8.43
C THR A 162 3.16 -9.56 -8.67
N ILE A 163 3.81 -10.66 -9.03
CA ILE A 163 5.24 -10.66 -9.41
C ILE A 163 5.41 -9.88 -10.73
N THR A 164 6.36 -8.95 -10.79
CA THR A 164 6.91 -8.48 -12.08
C THR A 164 8.18 -9.27 -12.35
N PRO A 165 8.28 -10.07 -13.44
CA PRO A 165 9.37 -11.00 -13.60
C PRO A 165 10.67 -10.29 -14.01
N ASP A 166 11.78 -10.72 -13.40
CA ASP A 166 13.16 -10.44 -13.83
C ASP A 166 13.78 -11.72 -14.42
N GLU A 167 15.08 -11.69 -14.76
CA GLU A 167 15.79 -12.85 -15.31
C GLU A 167 15.74 -14.08 -14.38
N ALA A 168 15.78 -13.87 -13.06
CA ALA A 168 15.70 -14.94 -12.09
C ALA A 168 14.29 -15.55 -12.06
N ARG A 169 13.24 -14.73 -12.13
CA ARG A 169 11.85 -15.19 -12.19
C ARG A 169 11.53 -15.91 -13.50
N VAL A 170 12.08 -15.46 -14.63
CA VAL A 170 11.96 -16.17 -15.91
C VAL A 170 12.47 -17.61 -15.77
N LYS A 171 13.63 -17.79 -15.11
CA LYS A 171 14.19 -19.12 -14.85
C LYS A 171 13.38 -19.91 -13.81
N GLU A 172 12.95 -19.27 -12.73
CA GLU A 172 12.20 -19.92 -11.65
C GLU A 172 10.88 -20.54 -12.13
N PHE A 173 10.13 -19.80 -12.95
CA PHE A 173 8.81 -20.20 -13.43
C PHE A 173 8.82 -20.81 -14.83
N GLY A 174 9.98 -20.85 -15.51
CA GLY A 174 10.07 -21.34 -16.89
C GLY A 174 9.27 -20.49 -17.89
N LEU A 175 9.29 -19.17 -17.72
CA LEU A 175 8.45 -18.24 -18.48
C LEU A 175 8.81 -18.20 -19.96
N LYS A 176 7.80 -18.06 -20.83
CA LYS A 176 7.98 -17.86 -22.28
C LYS A 176 8.81 -16.62 -22.59
N LYS A 177 8.60 -15.55 -21.81
CA LYS A 177 9.36 -14.30 -21.87
C LYS A 177 9.23 -13.52 -20.56
N MET A 178 10.02 -12.46 -20.43
CA MET A 178 9.89 -11.49 -19.36
C MET A 178 8.67 -10.59 -19.60
N TRP A 179 7.54 -10.95 -18.98
CA TRP A 179 6.28 -10.19 -19.09
C TRP A 179 6.38 -8.80 -18.44
N LEU A 180 5.57 -7.86 -18.91
CA LEU A 180 5.49 -6.52 -18.33
C LEU A 180 4.85 -6.55 -16.94
N SER A 181 5.00 -5.47 -16.18
CA SER A 181 4.34 -5.31 -14.88
C SER A 181 2.82 -5.21 -15.04
N PRO A 182 2.02 -6.05 -14.35
CA PRO A 182 0.56 -5.93 -14.39
C PRO A 182 0.05 -4.55 -13.98
N ASN A 183 0.67 -3.94 -12.98
CA ASN A 183 0.33 -2.59 -12.52
C ASN A 183 0.55 -1.57 -13.64
N GLY A 184 1.64 -1.68 -14.38
CA GLY A 184 1.90 -0.81 -15.54
C GLY A 184 0.85 -0.98 -16.62
N THR A 185 0.51 -2.23 -16.99
CA THR A 185 -0.50 -2.53 -18.01
C THR A 185 -1.88 -2.01 -17.61
N ILE A 186 -2.34 -2.29 -16.38
CA ILE A 186 -3.65 -1.84 -15.88
C ILE A 186 -3.72 -0.31 -15.85
N ARG A 187 -2.70 0.36 -15.28
CA ARG A 187 -2.66 1.83 -15.23
C ARG A 187 -2.64 2.47 -16.62
N ASN A 188 -2.00 1.85 -17.59
CA ASN A 188 -1.99 2.33 -18.97
C ASN A 188 -3.37 2.24 -19.64
N ILE A 189 -4.17 1.22 -19.30
CA ILE A 189 -5.51 0.99 -19.86
C ILE A 189 -6.56 1.85 -19.15
N LEU A 190 -6.51 1.91 -17.83
CA LEU A 190 -7.46 2.69 -17.02
C LEU A 190 -7.18 4.19 -17.12
N GLY A 191 -5.91 4.58 -17.20
CA GLY A 191 -5.48 5.94 -16.94
C GLY A 191 -5.68 6.33 -15.47
N GLY A 192 -5.35 7.58 -15.14
CA GLY A 192 -5.61 8.14 -13.81
C GLY A 192 -4.38 8.32 -12.92
N THR A 193 -4.66 8.51 -11.63
CA THR A 193 -3.68 8.92 -10.61
C THR A 193 -3.66 7.92 -9.48
N VAL A 194 -2.47 7.51 -9.04
CA VAL A 194 -2.32 6.63 -7.89
C VAL A 194 -2.19 7.48 -6.62
N PHE A 195 -3.12 7.31 -5.70
CA PHE A 195 -3.09 7.92 -4.37
C PHE A 195 -2.59 6.91 -3.36
N ARG A 196 -1.51 7.25 -2.66
CA ARG A 196 -0.97 6.48 -1.54
C ARG A 196 -1.21 7.24 -0.25
N GLU A 197 -1.98 6.63 0.66
CA GLU A 197 -2.34 7.21 1.95
C GLU A 197 -1.91 6.26 3.09
N PRO A 198 -1.13 6.74 4.06
CA PRO A 198 -0.72 5.94 5.20
C PRO A 198 -1.91 5.67 6.14
N ILE A 199 -1.95 4.46 6.67
CA ILE A 199 -2.89 4.04 7.69
C ILE A 199 -2.33 4.48 9.04
N VAL A 200 -2.85 5.58 9.57
CA VAL A 200 -2.36 6.18 10.81
C VAL A 200 -2.81 5.36 12.01
N VAL A 201 -1.86 4.85 12.79
CA VAL A 201 -2.11 4.16 14.05
C VAL A 201 -1.41 4.87 15.19
N GLU A 202 -2.16 5.29 16.21
CA GLU A 202 -1.66 6.14 17.29
C GLU A 202 -0.51 5.50 18.08
N ASN A 203 -0.61 4.19 18.34
CA ASN A 203 0.35 3.48 19.18
C ASN A 203 1.64 3.08 18.45
N ILE A 204 1.74 3.29 17.13
CA ILE A 204 2.94 2.95 16.37
C ILE A 204 3.89 4.17 16.31
N PRO A 205 5.13 4.05 16.82
CA PRO A 205 6.08 5.15 16.79
C PRO A 205 6.48 5.48 15.35
N ARG A 206 6.56 6.78 15.08
CA ARG A 206 6.91 7.33 13.77
C ARG A 206 8.34 7.87 13.80
N PRO A 207 9.19 7.55 12.80
CA PRO A 207 10.50 8.17 12.65
C PRO A 207 10.45 9.70 12.55
N VAL A 208 9.34 10.24 12.03
CA VAL A 208 9.04 11.68 12.04
C VAL A 208 7.87 11.92 13.01
N PRO A 209 8.13 12.24 14.29
CA PRO A 209 7.09 12.25 15.32
C PRO A 209 5.98 13.28 15.10
N GLY A 210 6.27 14.37 14.36
CA GLY A 210 5.30 15.43 14.07
C GLY A 210 4.17 15.00 13.14
N TRP A 211 4.35 13.94 12.34
CA TRP A 211 3.39 13.44 11.36
C TRP A 211 2.18 12.76 12.01
N THR A 212 1.28 13.57 12.58
CA THR A 212 0.10 13.12 13.30
C THR A 212 -1.10 12.87 12.40
N LYS A 213 -1.16 13.52 11.23
CA LYS A 213 -2.19 13.36 10.19
C LYS A 213 -1.59 12.71 8.95
N PRO A 214 -2.37 11.99 8.12
CA PRO A 214 -1.85 11.33 6.93
C PRO A 214 -1.31 12.31 5.88
N ILE A 215 -0.29 11.89 5.12
CA ILE A 215 0.19 12.60 3.92
C ILE A 215 -0.24 11.77 2.71
N ILE A 216 -1.14 12.30 1.88
CA ILE A 216 -1.68 11.58 0.72
C ILE A 216 -0.83 11.93 -0.50
N ILE A 217 -0.04 10.99 -1.00
CA ILE A 217 0.76 11.19 -2.21
C ILE A 217 -0.10 10.90 -3.43
N GLY A 218 -0.36 11.90 -4.27
CA GLY A 218 -0.92 11.70 -5.61
C GLY A 218 0.22 11.57 -6.61
N ARG A 219 0.48 10.36 -7.11
CA ARG A 219 1.52 10.08 -8.12
C ARG A 219 0.94 10.19 -9.52
N HIS A 220 1.55 11.02 -10.36
CA HIS A 220 1.28 11.06 -11.80
C HIS A 220 1.85 9.82 -12.50
N ALA A 221 1.08 8.73 -12.56
CA ALA A 221 1.55 7.43 -13.05
C ALA A 221 1.61 7.32 -14.59
N PHE A 222 2.11 8.36 -15.28
CA PHE A 222 2.25 8.41 -16.74
C PHE A 222 3.51 9.17 -17.17
N GLY A 223 4.11 8.77 -18.30
CA GLY A 223 5.22 9.50 -18.92
C GLY A 223 6.51 9.51 -18.10
N ASP A 224 7.29 10.57 -18.28
CA ASP A 224 8.56 10.83 -17.60
C ASP A 224 9.54 9.65 -17.75
N GLN A 225 10.38 9.38 -16.74
CA GLN A 225 11.37 8.30 -16.78
C GLN A 225 10.75 6.91 -17.00
N TYR A 226 9.47 6.72 -16.66
CA TYR A 226 8.77 5.43 -16.77
C TYR A 226 8.31 5.13 -18.21
N ARG A 227 8.40 6.11 -19.11
CA ARG A 227 8.19 5.96 -20.55
C ARG A 227 9.27 6.70 -21.34
N CYS A 228 10.52 6.49 -20.96
CA CYS A 228 11.67 7.04 -21.65
C CYS A 228 12.24 6.05 -22.67
N GLN A 229 12.98 6.58 -23.66
CA GLN A 229 13.97 5.81 -24.41
C GLN A 229 15.35 6.20 -23.87
N ASN A 230 16.18 5.20 -23.56
CA ASN A 230 17.55 5.40 -23.11
C ASN A 230 18.53 4.52 -23.88
N PHE A 231 19.81 4.85 -23.81
CA PHE A 231 20.89 4.10 -24.46
C PHE A 231 22.24 4.37 -23.80
N VAL A 232 23.18 3.43 -23.99
CA VAL A 232 24.60 3.60 -23.69
C VAL A 232 25.31 4.07 -24.96
N ALA A 233 26.02 5.19 -24.88
CA ALA A 233 26.92 5.64 -25.94
C ALA A 233 28.29 4.97 -25.72
N PRO A 234 28.75 4.07 -26.62
CA PRO A 234 29.97 3.29 -26.41
C PRO A 234 31.26 4.10 -26.59
N GLY A 235 31.18 5.32 -27.12
CA GLY A 235 32.32 6.18 -27.39
C GLY A 235 31.89 7.56 -27.87
N LYS A 236 32.81 8.29 -28.49
CA LYS A 236 32.58 9.66 -28.97
C LYS A 236 31.44 9.74 -29.98
N GLY A 237 30.55 10.71 -29.80
CA GLY A 237 29.41 10.91 -30.69
C GLY A 237 28.52 12.09 -30.30
N LYS A 238 27.65 12.53 -31.21
CA LYS A 238 26.72 13.64 -30.98
C LYS A 238 25.32 13.10 -30.66
N PHE A 239 24.75 13.52 -29.54
CA PHE A 239 23.36 13.28 -29.18
C PHE A 239 22.51 14.50 -29.53
N THR A 240 21.46 14.27 -30.34
CA THR A 240 20.51 15.29 -30.77
C THR A 240 19.08 14.79 -30.54
N MET A 241 18.14 15.73 -30.48
CA MET A 241 16.70 15.45 -30.42
C MET A 241 16.00 16.23 -31.53
N THR A 242 15.01 15.62 -32.18
CA THR A 242 14.21 16.27 -33.23
C THR A 242 12.73 16.12 -32.92
N PHE A 243 11.98 17.21 -33.03
CA PHE A 243 10.52 17.20 -33.03
C PHE A 243 10.04 17.57 -34.42
N GLN A 244 9.32 16.66 -35.07
CA GLN A 244 8.74 16.86 -36.40
C GLN A 244 7.22 17.10 -36.23
N PRO A 245 6.73 18.33 -36.45
CA PRO A 245 5.30 18.58 -36.49
C PRO A 245 4.61 17.74 -37.58
N GLU A 246 3.41 17.24 -37.30
CA GLU A 246 2.57 16.56 -38.31
C GLU A 246 2.13 17.54 -39.40
N ASP A 247 1.85 18.79 -39.01
CA ASP A 247 1.65 19.88 -39.95
C ASP A 247 2.97 20.18 -40.67
N SER A 248 3.07 19.68 -41.91
CA SER A 248 4.25 19.83 -42.76
C SER A 248 4.58 21.29 -43.10
N SER A 249 3.71 22.26 -42.79
CA SER A 249 4.01 23.69 -42.93
C SER A 249 4.90 24.22 -41.81
N GLN A 250 4.99 23.53 -40.67
CA GLN A 250 5.86 23.92 -39.56
C GLN A 250 7.21 23.21 -39.66
N PRO A 251 8.33 23.95 -39.50
CA PRO A 251 9.65 23.35 -39.58
C PRO A 251 9.90 22.37 -38.41
N ALA A 252 10.65 21.32 -38.69
CA ALA A 252 11.18 20.44 -37.66
C ALA A 252 12.05 21.24 -36.67
N GLN A 253 11.89 20.96 -35.38
CA GLN A 253 12.72 21.54 -34.34
C GLN A 253 13.87 20.59 -34.06
N HIS A 254 15.11 21.10 -34.11
CA HIS A 254 16.31 20.32 -33.81
C HIS A 254 17.00 20.87 -32.57
N PHE A 255 17.39 19.98 -31.67
CA PHE A 255 18.05 20.31 -30.41
C PHE A 255 19.36 19.54 -30.31
N ASP A 256 20.46 20.27 -30.19
CA ASP A 256 21.76 19.70 -29.85
C ASP A 256 21.83 19.48 -28.35
N ILE A 257 21.89 18.21 -27.92
CA ILE A 257 21.83 17.86 -26.50
C ILE A 257 23.22 17.78 -25.91
N PHE A 258 24.10 16.94 -26.48
CA PHE A 258 25.44 16.75 -25.95
C PHE A 258 26.40 16.13 -26.99
N ASN A 259 27.70 16.40 -26.86
CA ASN A 259 28.75 15.70 -27.61
C ASN A 259 29.53 14.80 -26.63
N PHE A 260 29.31 13.49 -26.71
CA PHE A 260 30.03 12.51 -25.89
C PHE A 260 31.53 12.51 -26.20
N PRO A 261 32.41 12.45 -25.18
CA PRO A 261 33.85 12.28 -25.35
C PRO A 261 34.21 10.83 -25.71
N GLU A 262 35.49 10.53 -25.90
CA GLU A 262 36.00 9.18 -26.25
C GLU A 262 35.52 8.09 -25.28
N GLY A 263 35.37 8.42 -23.99
CA GLY A 263 34.86 7.50 -22.96
C GLY A 263 33.36 7.21 -23.03
N GLY A 264 32.63 7.76 -24.00
CA GLY A 264 31.19 7.53 -24.17
C GLY A 264 30.34 8.16 -23.06
N GLY A 265 29.20 7.52 -22.77
CA GLY A 265 28.27 7.96 -21.73
C GLY A 265 26.90 7.30 -21.84
N VAL A 266 25.87 7.97 -21.33
CA VAL A 266 24.47 7.53 -21.42
C VAL A 266 23.60 8.70 -21.86
N GLY A 267 22.54 8.40 -22.61
CA GLY A 267 21.55 9.37 -23.07
C GLY A 267 20.13 8.88 -22.83
N MET A 268 19.19 9.81 -22.66
CA MET A 268 17.77 9.49 -22.60
C MET A 268 16.89 10.63 -23.15
N GLY A 269 15.70 10.27 -23.58
CA GLY A 269 14.60 11.18 -23.90
C GLY A 269 13.31 10.71 -23.24
N MET A 270 12.54 11.65 -22.69
CA MET A 270 11.25 11.39 -22.03
C MET A 270 10.21 12.42 -22.44
N TYR A 271 8.93 12.12 -22.19
CA TYR A 271 7.83 12.99 -22.56
C TYR A 271 6.66 12.89 -21.57
N ASN A 272 5.76 13.87 -21.66
CA ASN A 272 4.46 13.83 -21.05
C ASN A 272 3.43 14.52 -21.97
N THR A 273 2.14 14.41 -21.65
CA THR A 273 1.05 15.02 -22.45
C THR A 273 0.21 15.97 -21.60
N THR A 274 -0.26 17.05 -22.20
CA THR A 274 -1.16 18.00 -21.51
C THR A 274 -2.41 17.29 -21.00
N GLU A 275 -3.00 16.39 -21.80
CA GLU A 275 -4.16 15.58 -21.42
C GLU A 275 -3.92 14.79 -20.12
N SER A 276 -2.78 14.10 -20.02
CA SER A 276 -2.44 13.33 -18.82
C SER A 276 -2.21 14.23 -17.60
N ILE A 277 -1.54 15.36 -17.77
CA ILE A 277 -1.30 16.34 -16.70
C ILE A 277 -2.63 16.94 -16.22
N THR A 278 -3.53 17.29 -17.13
CA THR A 278 -4.87 17.79 -16.82
C THR A 278 -5.67 16.76 -16.02
N GLY A 279 -5.69 15.50 -16.47
CA GLY A 279 -6.36 14.41 -15.74
C GLY A 279 -5.80 14.22 -14.33
N PHE A 280 -4.47 14.30 -14.19
CA PHE A 280 -3.77 14.24 -12.90
C PHE A 280 -4.15 15.40 -11.96
N ALA A 281 -4.24 16.63 -12.49
CA ALA A 281 -4.67 17.80 -11.73
C ALA A 281 -6.10 17.65 -11.19
N HIS A 282 -7.05 17.25 -12.04
CA HIS A 282 -8.44 17.02 -11.63
C HIS A 282 -8.54 15.96 -10.52
N ALA A 283 -7.84 14.85 -10.67
CA ALA A 283 -7.83 13.79 -9.65
C ALA A 283 -7.29 14.32 -8.31
N CYS A 284 -6.18 15.07 -8.32
CA CYS A 284 -5.60 15.62 -7.09
C CYS A 284 -6.51 16.65 -6.41
N PHE A 285 -7.12 17.57 -7.16
CA PHE A 285 -8.05 18.55 -6.58
C PHE A 285 -9.29 17.90 -5.98
N LYS A 286 -9.87 16.91 -6.66
CA LYS A 286 -10.99 16.12 -6.12
C LYS A 286 -10.59 15.36 -4.86
N MET A 287 -9.40 14.76 -4.82
CA MET A 287 -8.88 14.08 -3.64
C MET A 287 -8.74 15.04 -2.45
N ALA A 288 -8.17 16.23 -2.65
CA ALA A 288 -8.04 17.26 -1.63
C ALA A 288 -9.40 17.75 -1.10
N LEU A 289 -10.37 17.99 -1.99
CA LEU A 289 -11.73 18.33 -1.60
C LEU A 289 -12.41 17.21 -0.81
N SER A 290 -12.25 15.96 -1.22
CA SER A 290 -12.88 14.81 -0.56
C SER A 290 -12.29 14.52 0.82
N SER A 291 -10.98 14.68 0.98
CA SER A 291 -10.27 14.50 2.26
C SER A 291 -10.37 15.71 3.18
N GLY A 292 -10.68 16.90 2.63
CA GLY A 292 -10.70 18.15 3.38
C GLY A 292 -9.30 18.64 3.74
N TYR A 293 -8.30 18.28 2.93
CA TYR A 293 -6.90 18.67 3.15
C TYR A 293 -6.41 19.68 2.10
N PRO A 294 -5.51 20.61 2.47
CA PRO A 294 -4.80 21.43 1.51
C PRO A 294 -3.91 20.58 0.59
N MET A 295 -3.52 21.17 -0.54
CA MET A 295 -2.79 20.47 -1.58
C MET A 295 -1.54 21.23 -2.02
N ILE A 296 -0.44 20.51 -2.24
CA ILE A 296 0.72 21.03 -2.97
C ILE A 296 0.99 20.24 -4.25
N LEU A 297 1.47 20.93 -5.29
CA LEU A 297 2.18 20.33 -6.41
C LEU A 297 3.67 20.61 -6.26
N SER A 298 4.51 19.59 -6.34
CA SER A 298 5.97 19.76 -6.34
C SER A 298 6.60 19.51 -7.71
N THR A 299 7.51 20.39 -8.12
CA THR A 299 8.28 20.25 -9.38
C THR A 299 9.70 20.81 -9.24
N LYS A 300 10.51 20.72 -10.30
CA LYS A 300 11.78 21.45 -10.44
C LYS A 300 11.76 22.44 -11.62
N ASN A 301 10.69 23.23 -11.73
CA ASN A 301 10.50 24.19 -12.84
C ASN A 301 11.56 25.32 -12.91
N THR A 302 12.37 25.55 -11.87
CA THR A 302 13.52 26.47 -11.97
C THR A 302 14.60 25.94 -12.93
N ILE A 303 14.74 24.62 -13.03
CA ILE A 303 15.68 23.91 -13.90
C ILE A 303 14.98 23.46 -15.19
N LEU A 304 13.89 22.70 -15.07
CA LEU A 304 13.11 22.20 -16.19
C LEU A 304 12.01 23.21 -16.59
N LYS A 305 12.44 24.40 -17.02
CA LYS A 305 11.54 25.56 -17.21
C LYS A 305 10.33 25.29 -18.10
N ALA A 306 10.53 24.61 -19.23
CA ALA A 306 9.43 24.24 -20.13
C ALA A 306 8.66 23.01 -19.62
N TYR A 307 9.38 21.92 -19.31
CA TYR A 307 8.76 20.64 -18.98
C TYR A 307 7.95 20.71 -17.67
N ASP A 308 8.57 21.16 -16.58
CA ASP A 308 7.92 21.27 -15.27
C ASP A 308 7.10 22.56 -15.16
N GLY A 309 7.41 23.58 -15.96
CA GLY A 309 6.55 24.74 -16.12
C GLY A 309 5.17 24.36 -16.63
N LYS A 310 5.09 23.42 -17.59
CA LYS A 310 3.81 22.94 -18.11
C LYS A 310 2.92 22.32 -17.04
N PHE A 311 3.48 21.56 -16.09
CA PHE A 311 2.74 21.02 -14.96
C PHE A 311 2.19 22.15 -14.07
N LYS A 312 3.06 23.09 -13.68
CA LYS A 312 2.68 24.23 -12.85
C LYS A 312 1.53 25.02 -13.49
N ASP A 313 1.68 25.37 -14.77
CA ASP A 313 0.74 26.23 -15.48
C ASP A 313 -0.63 25.56 -15.61
N VAL A 314 -0.67 24.27 -16.00
CA VAL A 314 -1.92 23.50 -16.12
C VAL A 314 -2.64 23.39 -14.77
N PHE A 315 -1.93 23.07 -13.69
CA PHE A 315 -2.55 22.99 -12.36
C PHE A 315 -3.08 24.35 -11.90
N GLN A 316 -2.33 25.42 -12.12
CA GLN A 316 -2.74 26.77 -11.72
C GLN A 316 -4.00 27.22 -12.49
N GLU A 317 -4.02 27.03 -13.81
CA GLU A 317 -5.18 27.35 -14.65
C GLU A 317 -6.44 26.61 -14.19
N ILE A 318 -6.33 25.29 -13.97
CA ILE A 318 -7.45 24.46 -13.52
C ILE A 318 -7.92 24.88 -12.12
N TYR A 319 -7.00 25.17 -11.20
CA TYR A 319 -7.35 25.63 -9.86
C TYR A 319 -8.15 26.93 -9.91
N ASP A 320 -7.61 27.95 -10.57
CA ASP A 320 -8.20 29.29 -10.61
C ASP A 320 -9.56 29.30 -11.31
N THR A 321 -9.71 28.50 -12.38
CA THR A 321 -10.93 28.49 -13.20
C THR A 321 -12.02 27.58 -12.65
N GLN A 322 -11.68 26.46 -12.00
CA GLN A 322 -12.66 25.41 -11.67
C GLN A 322 -12.77 25.10 -10.17
N TYR A 323 -11.66 25.10 -9.42
CA TYR A 323 -11.66 24.53 -8.06
C TYR A 323 -11.54 25.56 -6.92
N LYS A 324 -11.03 26.76 -7.20
CA LYS A 324 -10.73 27.75 -6.17
C LYS A 324 -11.93 28.05 -5.27
N LYS A 325 -13.13 28.19 -5.84
CA LYS A 325 -14.37 28.46 -5.08
C LYS A 325 -14.69 27.35 -4.08
N GLU A 326 -14.52 26.10 -4.46
CA GLU A 326 -14.79 24.95 -3.59
C GLU A 326 -13.72 24.80 -2.50
N PHE A 327 -12.46 25.09 -2.83
CA PHE A 327 -11.35 25.12 -1.87
C PHE A 327 -11.55 26.22 -0.82
N ASP A 328 -11.87 27.44 -1.27
CA ASP A 328 -12.17 28.58 -0.39
C ASP A 328 -13.35 28.25 0.55
N ALA A 329 -14.41 27.61 0.02
CA ALA A 329 -15.58 27.20 0.80
C ALA A 329 -15.27 26.15 1.88
N LYS A 330 -14.27 25.29 1.64
CA LYS A 330 -13.77 24.30 2.61
C LYS A 330 -12.65 24.82 3.51
N GLY A 331 -12.16 26.05 3.30
CA GLY A 331 -11.05 26.62 4.05
C GLY A 331 -9.70 25.92 3.78
N ILE A 332 -9.55 25.29 2.62
CA ILE A 332 -8.30 24.65 2.17
C ILE A 332 -7.71 25.41 0.99
N TRP A 333 -6.47 25.11 0.62
CA TRP A 333 -5.72 25.84 -0.40
C TRP A 333 -4.92 24.91 -1.31
N TYR A 334 -4.53 25.42 -2.47
CA TYR A 334 -3.56 24.83 -3.38
C TYR A 334 -2.33 25.72 -3.51
N GLU A 335 -1.14 25.12 -3.51
CA GLU A 335 0.12 25.83 -3.77
C GLU A 335 1.08 25.00 -4.63
N HIS A 336 1.79 25.67 -5.55
CA HIS A 336 2.95 25.10 -6.22
C HIS A 336 4.21 25.34 -5.39
N ARG A 337 5.03 24.30 -5.20
CA ARG A 337 6.35 24.41 -4.55
C ARG A 337 7.45 23.75 -5.38
N LEU A 338 8.68 24.23 -5.16
CA LEU A 338 9.86 23.49 -5.63
C LEU A 338 10.03 22.24 -4.78
N ILE A 339 10.40 21.12 -5.40
CA ILE A 339 10.49 19.80 -4.74
C ILE A 339 11.42 19.81 -3.51
N ASP A 340 12.51 20.58 -3.55
CA ASP A 340 13.45 20.75 -2.44
C ASP A 340 12.86 21.51 -1.25
N ASP A 341 12.00 22.51 -1.48
CA ASP A 341 11.25 23.15 -0.40
C ASP A 341 10.09 22.25 0.07
N ALA A 342 9.37 21.62 -0.85
CA ALA A 342 8.27 20.71 -0.53
C ALA A 342 8.70 19.61 0.46
N VAL A 343 9.79 18.88 0.17
CA VAL A 343 10.26 17.81 1.06
C VAL A 343 10.66 18.35 2.44
N ALA A 344 11.23 19.55 2.51
CA ALA A 344 11.61 20.18 3.78
C ALA A 344 10.38 20.62 4.59
N GLN A 345 9.34 21.15 3.94
CA GLN A 345 8.08 21.52 4.58
C GLN A 345 7.32 20.28 5.08
N ILE A 346 7.26 19.22 4.26
CA ILE A 346 6.59 17.97 4.62
C ILE A 346 7.20 17.38 5.89
N ILE A 347 8.52 17.31 6.00
CA ILE A 347 9.21 16.80 7.20
C ILE A 347 8.94 17.65 8.45
N LYS A 348 8.79 18.97 8.30
CA LYS A 348 8.53 19.91 9.41
C LYS A 348 7.05 19.98 9.82
N GLY A 349 6.14 19.65 8.89
CA GLY A 349 4.69 19.74 9.09
C GLY A 349 4.13 18.62 9.95
N ASP A 350 2.83 18.72 10.23
CA ASP A 350 2.06 17.72 10.98
C ASP A 350 1.36 16.67 10.09
N GLY A 351 1.53 16.77 8.77
CA GLY A 351 0.82 16.00 7.75
C GLY A 351 -0.50 16.66 7.36
N GLY A 352 -1.52 15.87 7.04
CA GLY A 352 -2.87 16.34 6.72
C GLY A 352 -2.92 17.12 5.42
N MET A 353 -2.34 16.56 4.36
CA MET A 353 -2.19 17.23 3.08
C MET A 353 -2.21 16.25 1.91
N VAL A 354 -2.62 16.73 0.74
CA VAL A 354 -2.43 16.05 -0.55
C VAL A 354 -1.18 16.58 -1.21
N TRP A 355 -0.21 15.71 -1.46
CA TRP A 355 1.02 16.04 -2.17
C TRP A 355 0.97 15.43 -3.57
N ALA A 356 0.67 16.26 -4.55
CA ALA A 356 0.74 15.91 -5.95
C ALA A 356 2.21 15.87 -6.40
N CYS A 357 2.68 14.68 -6.74
CA CYS A 357 4.03 14.41 -7.19
C CYS A 357 4.04 13.99 -8.65
N LYS A 358 5.04 14.47 -9.40
CA LYS A 358 5.41 13.89 -10.69
C LYS A 358 5.73 12.39 -10.54
N ASN A 359 5.80 11.67 -11.66
CA ASN A 359 5.87 10.22 -11.64
C ASN A 359 6.99 9.66 -10.75
N TYR A 360 8.22 10.14 -10.97
CA TYR A 360 9.40 9.72 -10.22
C TYR A 360 9.37 10.17 -8.75
N ASP A 361 9.01 11.43 -8.51
CA ASP A 361 8.91 11.96 -7.15
C ASP A 361 7.87 11.19 -6.33
N GLY A 362 6.72 10.85 -6.93
CA GLY A 362 5.66 10.12 -6.25
C GLY A 362 6.07 8.69 -5.90
N ASP A 363 6.86 8.05 -6.74
CA ASP A 363 7.41 6.73 -6.46
C ASP A 363 8.31 6.77 -5.21
N VAL A 364 9.35 7.62 -5.24
CA VAL A 364 10.35 7.72 -4.16
C VAL A 364 9.72 8.23 -2.86
N GLN A 365 8.93 9.31 -2.92
CA GLN A 365 8.42 9.95 -1.72
C GLN A 365 7.31 9.14 -1.05
N SER A 366 6.52 8.37 -1.81
CA SER A 366 5.50 7.52 -1.20
C SER A 366 6.09 6.40 -0.34
N ASP A 367 7.24 5.85 -0.70
CA ASP A 367 7.92 4.84 0.12
C ASP A 367 8.52 5.47 1.40
N ILE A 368 9.05 6.69 1.31
CA ILE A 368 9.51 7.46 2.48
C ILE A 368 8.34 7.75 3.42
N VAL A 369 7.21 8.22 2.89
CA VAL A 369 5.99 8.47 3.68
C VAL A 369 5.52 7.16 4.33
N ALA A 370 5.40 6.06 3.59
CA ALA A 370 4.99 4.77 4.16
C ALA A 370 5.88 4.35 5.33
N GLN A 371 7.20 4.42 5.16
CA GLN A 371 8.13 4.06 6.22
C GLN A 371 8.08 5.05 7.40
N GLY A 372 7.83 6.33 7.15
CA GLY A 372 7.67 7.36 8.18
C GLY A 372 6.39 7.23 9.00
N PHE A 373 5.38 6.51 8.50
CA PHE A 373 4.19 6.10 9.26
C PHE A 373 4.26 4.69 9.87
N GLY A 374 5.42 4.02 9.76
CA GLY A 374 5.75 2.82 10.54
C GLY A 374 6.12 1.60 9.71
N SER A 375 5.28 1.20 8.76
CA SER A 375 5.49 -0.01 7.94
C SER A 375 4.86 0.16 6.56
N LEU A 376 5.45 -0.46 5.54
CA LEU A 376 4.83 -0.59 4.21
C LEU A 376 3.46 -1.29 4.25
N GLY A 377 3.22 -2.13 5.28
CA GLY A 377 1.92 -2.76 5.54
C GLY A 377 0.84 -1.80 6.05
N LEU A 378 1.20 -0.54 6.34
CA LEU A 378 0.29 0.53 6.78
C LEU A 378 0.16 1.60 5.69
N MET A 379 0.08 1.20 4.43
CA MET A 379 -0.08 2.12 3.29
C MET A 379 -1.09 1.56 2.31
N THR A 380 -2.10 2.36 1.99
CA THR A 380 -3.08 2.08 0.95
C THR A 380 -2.58 2.58 -0.40
N SER A 381 -3.06 1.99 -1.50
CA SER A 381 -2.80 2.47 -2.86
C SER A 381 -4.08 2.39 -3.67
N VAL A 382 -4.55 3.54 -4.18
CA VAL A 382 -5.80 3.61 -4.94
C VAL A 382 -5.55 4.39 -6.23
N LEU A 383 -5.73 3.75 -7.37
CA LEU A 383 -5.83 4.40 -8.67
C LEU A 383 -7.24 4.96 -8.86
N LEU A 384 -7.34 6.26 -9.16
CA LEU A 384 -8.59 6.91 -9.55
C LEU A 384 -8.48 7.54 -10.93
N THR A 385 -9.48 7.33 -11.77
CA THR A 385 -9.60 8.03 -13.05
C THR A 385 -9.99 9.51 -12.85
N PRO A 386 -9.72 10.39 -13.83
CA PRO A 386 -9.98 11.83 -13.67
C PRO A 386 -11.44 12.21 -13.39
N ASP A 387 -12.39 11.43 -13.90
CA ASP A 387 -13.81 11.59 -13.60
C ASP A 387 -14.16 11.20 -12.15
N GLY A 388 -13.33 10.35 -11.53
CA GLY A 388 -13.52 9.78 -10.20
C GLY A 388 -14.48 8.59 -10.18
N GLU A 389 -14.88 8.08 -11.35
CA GLU A 389 -15.83 6.97 -11.44
C GLU A 389 -15.17 5.60 -11.27
N ILE A 390 -13.98 5.42 -11.86
CA ILE A 390 -13.26 4.15 -11.86
C ILE A 390 -12.20 4.16 -10.76
N CYS A 391 -12.18 3.09 -9.98
CA CYS A 391 -11.28 2.86 -8.87
C CYS A 391 -10.62 1.48 -8.98
N GLU A 392 -9.31 1.43 -8.85
CA GLU A 392 -8.57 0.20 -8.60
C GLU A 392 -7.78 0.36 -7.30
N SER A 393 -7.97 -0.56 -6.35
CA SER A 393 -7.30 -0.51 -5.04
C SER A 393 -6.40 -1.72 -4.81
N GLU A 394 -5.17 -1.44 -4.39
CA GLU A 394 -4.13 -2.43 -4.09
C GLU A 394 -3.41 -2.08 -2.78
N ALA A 395 -2.66 -3.06 -2.24
CA ALA A 395 -1.67 -2.77 -1.22
C ALA A 395 -0.45 -2.07 -1.85
N ALA A 396 0.19 -1.14 -1.14
CA ALA A 396 1.37 -0.46 -1.69
C ALA A 396 2.63 -1.35 -1.79
N HIS A 397 2.66 -2.48 -1.09
CA HIS A 397 3.78 -3.41 -1.05
C HIS A 397 3.68 -4.53 -2.11
N GLY A 398 4.81 -5.19 -2.39
CA GLY A 398 4.86 -6.36 -3.28
C GLY A 398 4.37 -7.67 -2.64
N THR A 399 4.73 -8.79 -3.23
CA THR A 399 4.22 -10.15 -2.92
C THR A 399 4.80 -10.80 -1.65
N VAL A 400 5.72 -10.10 -0.97
CA VAL A 400 6.41 -10.53 0.26
C VAL A 400 7.11 -11.90 0.10
N THR A 401 7.85 -12.07 -1.00
CA THR A 401 8.56 -13.32 -1.36
C THR A 401 9.34 -13.96 -0.21
N ARG A 402 10.04 -13.16 0.62
CA ARG A 402 10.82 -13.68 1.75
C ARG A 402 9.97 -14.50 2.72
N HIS A 403 8.75 -14.05 3.02
CA HIS A 403 7.83 -14.78 3.89
C HIS A 403 7.23 -15.97 3.17
N TYR A 404 6.93 -15.84 1.87
CA TYR A 404 6.47 -16.97 1.07
C TYR A 404 7.48 -18.13 1.04
N ARG A 405 8.78 -17.86 0.92
CA ARG A 405 9.83 -18.90 1.00
C ARG A 405 9.90 -19.60 2.38
N GLN A 406 9.45 -18.95 3.45
CA GLN A 406 9.33 -19.57 4.78
C GLN A 406 8.06 -20.42 4.84
N HIS A 407 6.93 -19.90 4.34
CA HIS A 407 5.68 -20.63 4.22
C HIS A 407 5.83 -21.93 3.40
N GLN A 408 6.53 -21.88 2.26
CA GLN A 408 6.82 -23.07 1.44
C GLN A 408 7.59 -24.18 2.19
N LYS A 409 8.29 -23.83 3.27
CA LYS A 409 9.02 -24.76 4.15
C LYS A 409 8.18 -25.23 5.35
N GLY A 410 6.90 -24.87 5.41
CA GLY A 410 6.02 -25.12 6.55
C GLY A 410 6.36 -24.30 7.80
N GLN A 411 7.12 -23.20 7.64
CA GLN A 411 7.45 -22.33 8.76
C GLN A 411 6.34 -21.31 9.00
N GLU A 412 6.11 -20.97 10.27
CA GLU A 412 5.22 -19.89 10.67
C GLU A 412 5.67 -18.55 10.06
N THR A 413 4.71 -17.75 9.60
CA THR A 413 4.95 -16.40 9.09
C THR A 413 4.14 -15.37 9.87
N SER A 414 4.60 -14.12 9.88
CA SER A 414 3.89 -12.99 10.44
C SER A 414 3.97 -11.83 9.45
N THR A 415 3.13 -11.94 8.41
CA THR A 415 3.00 -10.95 7.35
C THR A 415 1.84 -10.04 7.67
N ASN A 416 2.07 -8.73 7.68
CA ASN A 416 1.03 -7.74 7.91
C ASN A 416 -0.02 -7.76 6.79
N SER A 417 -1.26 -8.06 7.13
CA SER A 417 -2.38 -8.15 6.19
C SER A 417 -3.22 -6.87 6.07
N ILE A 418 -2.93 -5.83 6.87
CA ILE A 418 -3.75 -4.62 6.97
C ILE A 418 -3.89 -3.93 5.60
N ALA A 419 -2.80 -3.66 4.89
CA ALA A 419 -2.87 -3.03 3.56
C ALA A 419 -3.67 -3.87 2.54
N SER A 420 -3.61 -5.21 2.62
CA SER A 420 -4.40 -6.09 1.75
C SER A 420 -5.90 -6.06 2.12
N ILE A 421 -6.23 -5.96 3.41
CA ILE A 421 -7.61 -5.74 3.87
C ILE A 421 -8.11 -4.37 3.39
N TYR A 422 -7.29 -3.34 3.52
CA TYR A 422 -7.64 -1.99 3.06
C TYR A 422 -7.83 -1.92 1.53
N ALA A 423 -7.10 -2.72 0.75
CA ALA A 423 -7.36 -2.82 -0.69
C ALA A 423 -8.80 -3.29 -0.96
N TRP A 424 -9.32 -4.28 -0.21
CA TRP A 424 -10.73 -4.67 -0.28
C TRP A 424 -11.66 -3.55 0.19
N THR A 425 -11.44 -2.99 1.38
CA THR A 425 -12.38 -2.01 1.95
C THR A 425 -12.46 -0.72 1.12
N ARG A 426 -11.34 -0.25 0.55
CA ARG A 426 -11.34 0.93 -0.33
C ARG A 426 -12.16 0.68 -1.60
N GLY A 427 -12.00 -0.48 -2.24
CA GLY A 427 -12.81 -0.86 -3.40
C GLY A 427 -14.29 -1.01 -3.06
N LEU A 428 -14.62 -1.69 -1.96
CA LEU A 428 -16.00 -1.88 -1.50
C LEU A 428 -16.67 -0.56 -1.08
N ALA A 429 -15.94 0.33 -0.41
CA ALA A 429 -16.45 1.66 -0.07
C ALA A 429 -16.71 2.50 -1.33
N HIS A 430 -15.86 2.38 -2.36
CA HIS A 430 -16.11 3.03 -3.66
C HIS A 430 -17.33 2.46 -4.36
N ARG A 431 -17.47 1.12 -4.41
CA ARG A 431 -18.68 0.45 -4.92
C ARG A 431 -19.93 0.91 -4.18
N GLY A 432 -19.88 0.98 -2.85
CA GLY A 432 -20.96 1.46 -2.00
C GLY A 432 -21.36 2.89 -2.31
N LYS A 433 -20.39 3.80 -2.53
CA LYS A 433 -20.68 5.17 -2.96
C LYS A 433 -21.37 5.23 -4.33
N LEU A 434 -20.86 4.48 -5.31
CA LEU A 434 -21.45 4.43 -6.66
C LEU A 434 -22.87 3.86 -6.65
N ASP A 435 -23.15 2.90 -5.76
CA ASP A 435 -24.45 2.24 -5.61
C ASP A 435 -25.39 2.92 -4.62
N GLN A 436 -24.94 3.99 -3.94
CA GLN A 436 -25.65 4.60 -2.81
C GLN A 436 -26.00 3.57 -1.70
N ASN A 437 -25.10 2.62 -1.46
CA ASN A 437 -25.24 1.55 -0.49
C ASN A 437 -24.43 1.87 0.78
N GLU A 438 -25.07 2.52 1.74
CA GLU A 438 -24.47 2.91 3.01
C GLU A 438 -24.12 1.72 3.92
N GLU A 439 -24.80 0.58 3.81
CA GLU A 439 -24.45 -0.64 4.56
C GLU A 439 -23.09 -1.17 4.13
N LEU A 440 -22.81 -1.19 2.82
CA LEU A 440 -21.51 -1.60 2.28
C LEU A 440 -20.39 -0.63 2.69
N VAL A 441 -20.67 0.67 2.67
CA VAL A 441 -19.72 1.70 3.16
C VAL A 441 -19.44 1.54 4.65
N THR A 442 -20.47 1.25 5.45
CA THR A 442 -20.34 1.02 6.89
C THR A 442 -19.54 -0.25 7.18
N PHE A 443 -19.84 -1.34 6.47
CA PHE A 443 -19.06 -2.58 6.55
C PHE A 443 -17.58 -2.36 6.28
N ALA A 444 -17.24 -1.65 5.20
CA ALA A 444 -15.86 -1.34 4.86
C ALA A 444 -15.15 -0.54 5.99
N LYS A 445 -15.83 0.46 6.56
CA LYS A 445 -15.31 1.26 7.69
C LYS A 445 -15.13 0.44 8.97
N GLU A 446 -16.06 -0.46 9.28
CA GLU A 446 -15.96 -1.32 10.46
C GLU A 446 -14.81 -2.34 10.34
N LEU A 447 -14.56 -2.86 9.13
CA LEU A 447 -13.40 -3.74 8.88
C LEU A 447 -12.08 -2.96 8.99
N GLU A 448 -11.99 -1.75 8.44
CA GLU A 448 -10.84 -0.86 8.65
C GLU A 448 -10.62 -0.61 10.15
N LYS A 449 -11.68 -0.25 10.87
CA LYS A 449 -11.64 0.00 12.32
C LYS A 449 -11.21 -1.25 13.10
N ALA A 450 -11.66 -2.45 12.72
CA ALA A 450 -11.25 -3.69 13.37
C ALA A 450 -9.74 -3.93 13.27
N CYS A 451 -9.11 -3.61 12.13
CA CYS A 451 -7.65 -3.65 11.98
C CYS A 451 -6.95 -2.69 12.94
N ILE A 452 -7.39 -1.43 13.00
CA ILE A 452 -6.81 -0.41 13.88
C ILE A 452 -6.98 -0.80 15.35
N ASP A 453 -8.16 -1.30 15.72
CA ASP A 453 -8.46 -1.75 17.08
C ASP A 453 -7.59 -2.95 17.49
N CYS A 454 -7.28 -3.88 16.60
CA CYS A 454 -6.31 -4.95 16.87
C CYS A 454 -4.94 -4.36 17.24
N VAL A 455 -4.42 -3.45 16.41
CA VAL A 455 -3.10 -2.85 16.62
C VAL A 455 -3.07 -2.03 17.91
N ASN A 456 -4.11 -1.22 18.16
CA ASN A 456 -4.23 -0.43 19.39
C ASN A 456 -4.32 -1.29 20.66
N ASN A 457 -4.81 -2.54 20.55
CA ASN A 457 -4.86 -3.50 21.65
C ASN A 457 -3.64 -4.44 21.69
N ASN A 458 -2.50 -4.05 21.10
CA ASN A 458 -1.25 -4.83 21.05
C ASN A 458 -1.37 -6.22 20.40
N GLN A 459 -2.39 -6.44 19.56
CA GLN A 459 -2.47 -7.60 18.68
C GLN A 459 -1.77 -7.25 17.37
N LEU A 460 -0.46 -7.49 17.32
CA LEU A 460 0.43 -6.96 16.29
C LEU A 460 1.01 -8.07 15.43
N THR A 461 1.23 -7.80 14.14
CA THR A 461 2.18 -8.59 13.35
C THR A 461 3.62 -8.19 13.68
N LYS A 462 4.57 -9.04 13.30
CA LYS A 462 5.98 -8.95 13.71
C LYS A 462 6.65 -7.65 13.28
N ASP A 463 6.28 -7.08 12.14
CA ASP A 463 6.78 -5.79 11.66
C ASP A 463 6.38 -4.65 12.60
N LEU A 464 5.11 -4.59 13.03
CA LEU A 464 4.62 -3.57 13.95
C LEU A 464 5.20 -3.75 15.35
N ALA A 465 5.26 -4.99 15.84
CA ALA A 465 5.89 -5.31 17.12
C ALA A 465 7.39 -4.97 17.11
N LEU A 466 8.08 -5.15 15.98
CA LEU A 466 9.48 -4.75 15.84
C LEU A 466 9.64 -3.22 15.98
N SER A 467 8.73 -2.43 15.44
CA SER A 467 8.74 -0.96 15.59
C SER A 467 8.56 -0.51 17.04
N LEU A 468 7.83 -1.27 17.87
CA LEU A 468 7.64 -0.97 19.30
C LEU A 468 8.78 -1.47 20.17
N HIS A 469 9.22 -2.70 19.95
CA HIS A 469 10.12 -3.39 20.88
C HIS A 469 11.59 -3.38 20.44
N GLY A 470 11.87 -3.08 19.17
CA GLY A 470 13.21 -3.07 18.60
C GLY A 470 13.99 -4.34 18.92
N LYS A 471 15.15 -4.19 19.57
CA LYS A 471 16.00 -5.32 19.99
C LYS A 471 15.37 -6.24 21.04
N ASN A 472 14.34 -5.78 21.75
CA ASN A 472 13.64 -6.53 22.79
C ASN A 472 12.45 -7.34 22.25
N LEU A 473 12.30 -7.45 20.93
CA LEU A 473 11.23 -8.23 20.31
C LEU A 473 11.30 -9.72 20.71
N LYS A 474 10.17 -10.26 21.17
CA LYS A 474 9.98 -11.68 21.53
C LYS A 474 8.78 -12.27 20.77
N ARG A 475 8.67 -13.61 20.71
CA ARG A 475 7.53 -14.29 20.04
C ARG A 475 6.17 -13.91 20.64
N GLU A 476 6.11 -13.67 21.95
CA GLU A 476 4.89 -13.25 22.67
C GLU A 476 4.40 -11.84 22.31
N HIS A 477 5.23 -11.01 21.65
CA HIS A 477 4.87 -9.64 21.27
C HIS A 477 4.13 -9.55 19.94
N TYR A 478 4.03 -10.64 19.18
CA TYR A 478 3.37 -10.62 17.87
C TYR A 478 2.58 -11.90 17.60
N LEU A 479 1.63 -11.77 16.68
CA LEU A 479 0.79 -12.82 16.15
C LEU A 479 1.35 -13.32 14.81
N SER A 480 1.08 -14.58 14.48
CA SER A 480 1.23 -15.07 13.12
C SER A 480 0.27 -14.34 12.17
N THR A 481 0.47 -14.53 10.86
CA THR A 481 -0.42 -13.98 9.82
C THR A 481 -1.87 -14.41 10.06
N GLU A 482 -2.07 -15.70 10.38
CA GLU A 482 -3.37 -16.32 10.60
C GLU A 482 -4.01 -15.84 11.91
N GLU A 483 -3.25 -15.83 13.01
CA GLU A 483 -3.72 -15.35 14.31
C GLU A 483 -4.18 -13.89 14.27
N PHE A 484 -3.49 -13.03 13.51
CA PHE A 484 -3.89 -11.64 13.33
C PHE A 484 -5.18 -11.51 12.51
N LEU A 485 -5.33 -12.27 11.42
CA LEU A 485 -6.57 -12.29 10.63
C LEU A 485 -7.76 -12.79 11.45
N ASP A 486 -7.57 -13.81 12.28
CA ASP A 486 -8.61 -14.32 13.19
C ASP A 486 -9.02 -13.24 14.20
N ALA A 487 -8.05 -12.51 14.78
CA ALA A 487 -8.34 -11.41 15.69
C ALA A 487 -9.15 -10.28 15.02
N VAL A 488 -8.84 -9.94 13.76
CA VAL A 488 -9.61 -8.96 12.99
C VAL A 488 -11.03 -9.46 12.72
N ARG A 489 -11.19 -10.72 12.30
CA ARG A 489 -12.50 -11.35 12.06
C ARG A 489 -13.38 -11.30 13.30
N ASP A 490 -12.83 -11.65 14.46
CA ASP A 490 -13.58 -11.71 15.71
C ASP A 490 -14.05 -10.31 16.13
N ARG A 491 -13.22 -9.27 15.92
CA ARG A 491 -13.61 -7.87 16.18
C ARG A 491 -14.68 -7.39 15.21
N LEU A 492 -14.51 -7.64 13.91
CA LEU A 492 -15.50 -7.29 12.89
C LEU A 492 -16.85 -7.92 13.20
N THR A 493 -16.87 -9.22 13.46
CA THR A 493 -18.09 -9.98 13.76
C THR A 493 -18.81 -9.40 14.98
N ASN A 494 -18.07 -9.06 16.04
CA ASN A 494 -18.63 -8.45 17.23
C ASN A 494 -19.15 -7.02 17.00
N ALA A 495 -18.50 -6.24 16.14
CA ALA A 495 -18.93 -4.88 15.78
C ALA A 495 -20.22 -4.91 14.95
N LEU A 496 -20.26 -5.73 13.90
CA LEU A 496 -21.42 -5.87 13.02
C LEU A 496 -22.63 -6.47 13.74
N LYS A 497 -22.42 -7.45 14.64
CA LYS A 497 -23.50 -8.04 15.43
C LYS A 497 -24.21 -7.00 16.30
N LYS A 498 -23.49 -6.03 16.86
CA LYS A 498 -24.09 -4.91 17.62
C LYS A 498 -24.94 -4.00 16.74
N GLN A 499 -24.71 -4.00 15.43
CA GLN A 499 -25.48 -3.26 14.43
C GLN A 499 -26.59 -4.11 13.79
N GLY A 500 -26.81 -5.35 14.26
CA GLY A 500 -27.83 -6.26 13.74
C GLY A 500 -27.40 -7.01 12.46
N ILE A 501 -26.14 -6.90 12.05
CA ILE A 501 -25.59 -7.62 10.90
C ILE A 501 -24.83 -8.84 11.43
N GLU A 502 -25.28 -10.04 11.07
CA GLU A 502 -24.62 -11.29 11.46
C GLU A 502 -23.87 -11.90 10.26
N ALA A 503 -22.76 -12.59 10.53
CA ALA A 503 -22.06 -13.34 9.50
C ALA A 503 -22.98 -14.47 8.99
N GLY A 504 -23.11 -14.59 7.67
CA GLY A 504 -23.70 -15.78 7.06
C GLY A 504 -22.89 -17.03 7.41
N LYS A 505 -23.54 -18.19 7.41
CA LYS A 505 -22.79 -19.46 7.46
C LYS A 505 -21.96 -19.58 6.18
N LEU A 506 -20.68 -19.92 6.36
CA LEU A 506 -19.75 -20.30 5.29
C LEU A 506 -20.26 -21.52 4.54
#